data_AF-A0A6A3CBX1-F1
#
_entry.id   AF-A0A6A3CBX1-F1
#
_cell.length_a   1.000
_cell.length_b   1.000
_cell.length_c   1.000
_cell.angle_alpha   90.00
_cell.angle_beta   90.00
_cell.angle_gamma   90.00
#
_symmetry.space_group_name_H-M   'P 1'
#
loop_
_entity.id
_entity.type
_entity.pdbx_description
1 polymer ?
#
loop_
_entity_poly.entity_id
_entity_poly.type
_entity_poly.pdbx_seq_one_letter_code
_entity_poly.pdbx_strand_id
1 'polypeptide(L)'
;MSTEAPATMEIETMPSESKPELNKLSLKPKFEPLKAHEMSDGRVQFRKVSVPPHRYSPLKKYWMDIYTPIYEQMKVDIRMNLKARKVELKTRPETPDTSNLQKCADFVQAFMLGFDVPDAIALLRLDELCGIL
;
A
#
# COMPACT_ATOMS: atom_id res chain seq x y z
N MET A 1 -73.23 -3.73 -32.37
CA MET A 1 -72.01 -3.47 -31.58
C MET A 1 -70.87 -4.09 -32.39
N SER A 2 -70.47 -3.38 -33.44
CA SER A 2 -69.22 -2.60 -33.50
C SER A 2 -68.05 -3.53 -33.83
N THR A 3 -67.79 -3.78 -35.13
CA THR A 3 -66.78 -3.11 -36.01
C THR A 3 -65.35 -3.52 -35.65
N GLU A 4 -64.41 -3.88 -36.52
CA GLU A 4 -64.32 -4.02 -37.98
C GLU A 4 -62.97 -4.73 -38.24
N ALA A 5 -62.84 -5.46 -39.34
CA ALA A 5 -61.57 -5.95 -39.88
C ALA A 5 -60.83 -4.79 -40.61
N PRO A 6 -59.86 -4.99 -41.52
CA PRO A 6 -58.66 -5.83 -41.58
C PRO A 6 -57.40 -5.00 -42.01
N ALA A 7 -56.33 -5.73 -42.37
CA ALA A 7 -55.42 -5.47 -43.50
C ALA A 7 -54.01 -4.85 -43.24
N THR A 8 -53.05 -5.72 -43.56
CA THR A 8 -51.68 -5.54 -44.08
C THR A 8 -51.36 -4.28 -44.88
N MET A 9 -50.12 -3.78 -44.78
CA MET A 9 -49.35 -3.22 -45.90
C MET A 9 -47.84 -3.15 -45.57
N GLU A 10 -47.01 -3.59 -46.52
CA GLU A 10 -45.57 -3.30 -46.64
C GLU A 10 -45.36 -1.84 -47.09
N ILE A 11 -44.16 -1.26 -46.86
CA ILE A 11 -43.40 -0.37 -47.79
C ILE A 11 -42.19 0.29 -47.08
N GLU A 12 -41.00 0.17 -47.70
CA GLU A 12 -39.77 0.94 -47.46
C GLU A 12 -39.96 2.45 -47.77
N THR A 13 -39.21 3.35 -47.10
CA THR A 13 -38.49 4.53 -47.66
C THR A 13 -37.89 5.41 -46.52
N MET A 14 -36.59 5.76 -46.59
CA MET A 14 -35.82 6.71 -45.72
C MET A 14 -36.12 8.20 -46.08
N PRO A 15 -35.61 9.34 -45.46
CA PRO A 15 -34.50 9.58 -44.49
C PRO A 15 -34.66 10.76 -43.45
N SER A 16 -33.61 10.94 -42.61
CA SER A 16 -33.02 12.18 -42.00
C SER A 16 -33.68 13.08 -40.90
N GLU A 17 -32.87 13.30 -39.85
CA GLU A 17 -32.64 14.48 -38.96
C GLU A 17 -33.50 14.81 -37.71
N SER A 18 -32.94 14.61 -36.49
CA SER A 18 -32.59 15.65 -35.46
C SER A 18 -32.37 15.06 -34.03
N LYS A 19 -31.30 15.52 -33.35
CA LYS A 19 -30.88 15.26 -31.94
C LYS A 19 -31.87 15.87 -30.91
N PRO A 20 -31.78 15.62 -29.57
CA PRO A 20 -31.13 14.52 -28.81
C PRO A 20 -32.02 13.97 -27.66
N GLU A 21 -32.14 12.66 -27.45
CA GLU A 21 -32.74 12.12 -26.21
C GLU A 21 -31.76 11.26 -25.40
N LEU A 22 -31.56 11.75 -24.18
CA LEU A 22 -30.87 11.25 -22.99
C LEU A 22 -30.80 9.72 -22.84
N ASN A 23 -29.77 9.10 -23.41
CA ASN A 23 -29.36 7.75 -23.02
C ASN A 23 -28.56 7.81 -21.71
N LYS A 24 -29.29 7.75 -20.59
CA LYS A 24 -28.77 7.59 -19.22
C LYS A 24 -28.18 6.17 -19.06
N LEU A 25 -27.07 5.90 -19.73
CA LEU A 25 -26.30 4.68 -19.49
C LEU A 25 -25.55 4.84 -18.17
N SER A 26 -25.88 3.95 -17.23
CA SER A 26 -25.29 3.80 -15.90
C SER A 26 -23.77 4.02 -15.94
N LEU A 27 -23.33 5.17 -15.44
CA LEU A 27 -21.93 5.43 -15.13
C LEU A 27 -21.59 4.59 -13.90
N LYS A 28 -21.16 3.34 -14.12
CA LYS A 28 -20.54 2.56 -13.06
C LYS A 28 -19.39 3.42 -12.51
N PRO A 29 -19.36 3.74 -11.21
CA PRO A 29 -18.29 4.53 -10.65
C PRO A 29 -16.95 3.83 -10.95
N LYS A 30 -16.06 4.56 -11.61
CA LYS A 30 -14.70 4.10 -11.89
C LYS A 30 -13.90 4.30 -10.62
N PHE A 31 -13.68 3.23 -9.87
CA PHE A 31 -12.79 3.26 -8.71
C PHE A 31 -11.36 3.08 -9.20
N GLU A 32 -10.57 4.15 -9.10
CA GLU A 32 -9.12 4.02 -9.29
C GLU A 32 -8.51 3.32 -8.06
N PRO A 33 -7.47 2.48 -8.24
CA PRO A 33 -6.77 1.88 -7.10
C PRO A 33 -6.23 2.96 -6.18
N LEU A 34 -6.63 2.91 -4.91
CA LEU A 34 -6.11 3.80 -3.87
C LEU A 34 -4.60 3.56 -3.70
N LYS A 35 -3.83 4.64 -3.64
CA LYS A 35 -2.43 4.55 -3.22
C LYS A 35 -2.38 4.12 -1.76
N ALA A 36 -1.36 3.39 -1.33
CA ALA A 36 -1.29 2.92 0.06
C ALA A 36 -1.30 4.06 1.11
N HIS A 37 -0.85 5.26 0.72
CA HIS A 37 -1.01 6.46 1.53
C HIS A 37 -2.49 6.79 1.83
N GLU A 38 -3.36 6.61 0.84
CA GLU A 38 -4.80 6.84 0.94
C GLU A 38 -5.48 5.72 1.74
N MET A 39 -4.96 4.49 1.72
CA MET A 39 -5.43 3.39 2.58
C MET A 39 -5.20 3.65 4.08
N SER A 40 -4.22 4.49 4.43
CA SER A 40 -3.91 4.86 5.82
C SER A 40 -4.48 6.23 6.23
N ASP A 41 -5.45 6.79 5.48
CA ASP A 41 -5.96 8.16 5.67
C ASP A 41 -4.85 9.24 5.68
N GLY A 42 -3.72 8.98 5.03
CA GLY A 42 -2.53 9.83 5.08
C GLY A 42 -1.85 9.94 6.45
N ARG A 43 -2.21 9.09 7.42
CA ARG A 43 -1.65 9.14 8.78
C ARG A 43 -0.28 8.47 8.84
N VAL A 44 0.68 9.19 9.41
CA VAL A 44 2.01 8.65 9.70
C VAL A 44 1.89 7.58 10.79
N GLN A 45 2.36 6.37 10.49
CA GLN A 45 2.39 5.27 11.44
C GLN A 45 3.76 5.20 12.12
N PHE A 46 3.76 4.82 13.40
CA PHE A 46 4.96 4.75 14.22
C PHE A 46 5.12 3.35 14.81
N ARG A 47 6.37 2.85 14.81
CA ARG A 47 6.75 1.63 15.51
C ARG A 47 7.97 1.90 16.37
N LYS A 48 8.05 1.25 17.53
CA LYS A 48 9.20 1.38 18.43
C LYS A 48 9.69 0.01 18.86
N VAL A 49 10.99 -0.21 18.73
CA VAL A 49 11.68 -1.43 19.14
C VAL A 49 12.60 -1.11 20.30
N SER A 50 12.50 -1.84 21.40
CA SER A 50 13.37 -1.63 22.57
C SER A 50 14.72 -2.31 22.34
N VAL A 51 15.80 -1.67 22.77
CA VAL A 51 17.17 -2.17 22.56
C VAL A 51 17.69 -2.78 23.88
N PRO A 52 18.06 -4.07 23.90
CA PRO A 52 18.67 -4.68 25.08
C PRO A 52 20.05 -4.05 25.42
N PRO A 53 20.46 -3.99 26.70
CA PRO A 53 21.75 -3.42 27.12
C PRO A 53 22.98 -3.95 26.37
N HIS A 54 23.04 -5.26 26.15
CA HIS A 54 24.18 -5.89 25.48
C HIS A 54 24.20 -5.64 23.96
N ARG A 55 23.11 -5.12 23.37
CA ARG A 55 23.01 -4.84 21.94
C ARG A 55 23.33 -3.38 21.56
N TYR A 56 23.57 -2.48 22.52
CA TYR A 56 23.89 -1.07 22.19
C TYR A 56 25.17 -0.91 21.39
N SER A 57 26.25 -1.57 21.82
CA SER A 57 27.54 -1.50 21.15
C SER A 57 27.47 -2.01 19.70
N PRO A 58 26.90 -3.20 19.43
CA PRO A 58 26.74 -3.64 18.04
C PRO A 58 25.74 -2.78 17.25
N LEU A 59 24.66 -2.29 17.85
CA LEU A 59 23.73 -1.39 17.16
C LEU A 59 24.41 -0.13 16.64
N LYS A 60 25.27 0.49 17.43
CA LYS A 60 26.05 1.67 17.00
C LYS A 60 27.06 1.33 15.90
N LYS A 61 27.73 0.18 16.03
CA LYS A 61 28.75 -0.27 15.08
C LYS A 61 28.17 -0.52 13.68
N TYR A 62 27.04 -1.21 13.61
CA TYR A 62 26.38 -1.60 12.36
C TYR A 62 25.22 -0.68 11.98
N TRP A 63 25.15 0.52 12.56
CA TRP A 63 24.00 1.42 12.37
C TRP A 63 23.77 1.77 10.91
N MET A 64 24.84 2.05 10.16
CA MET A 64 24.73 2.40 8.74
C MET A 64 24.22 1.22 7.90
N ASP A 65 24.67 0.00 8.21
CA ASP A 65 24.24 -1.21 7.50
C ASP A 65 22.76 -1.52 7.76
N ILE A 66 22.23 -1.12 8.92
CA ILE A 66 20.80 -1.20 9.27
C ILE A 66 20.02 -0.04 8.63
N TYR A 67 20.57 1.17 8.68
CA TYR A 67 19.91 2.39 8.21
C TYR A 67 19.66 2.38 6.71
N THR A 68 20.69 2.08 5.92
CA THR A 68 20.66 2.16 4.45
C THR A 68 19.51 1.35 3.83
N PRO A 69 19.32 0.04 4.12
CA PRO A 69 18.23 -0.71 3.51
C PRO A 69 16.84 -0.21 3.94
N ILE A 70 16.68 0.23 5.19
CA ILE A 70 15.40 0.75 5.70
C ILE A 70 15.04 2.09 5.03
N TYR A 71 16.01 2.99 4.95
CA TYR A 71 15.78 4.33 4.43
C TYR A 71 15.69 4.35 2.91
N GLU A 72 16.59 3.65 2.22
CA GLU A 72 16.70 3.72 0.77
C GLU A 72 15.77 2.76 0.06
N GLN A 73 15.62 1.51 0.54
CA GLN A 73 14.81 0.50 -0.13
C GLN A 73 13.37 0.55 0.35
N MET A 74 13.16 0.53 1.68
CA MET A 74 11.81 0.49 2.26
C MET A 74 11.16 1.87 2.37
N LYS A 75 11.92 2.95 2.17
CA LYS A 75 11.49 4.35 2.31
C LYS A 75 10.87 4.65 3.67
N VAL A 76 11.37 4.04 4.73
CA VAL A 76 10.92 4.24 6.12
C VAL A 76 11.95 5.12 6.84
N ASP A 77 11.49 6.10 7.62
CA ASP A 77 12.40 6.90 8.45
C ASP A 77 12.71 6.13 9.75
N ILE A 78 13.98 6.11 10.12
CA ILE A 78 14.49 5.36 11.27
C ILE A 78 15.41 6.23 12.13
N ARG A 79 15.18 6.19 13.44
CA ARG A 79 15.95 6.95 14.42
C ARG A 79 16.33 6.10 15.62
N MET A 80 17.59 6.17 16.02
CA MET A 80 18.04 5.60 17.29
C MET A 80 17.90 6.63 18.42
N ASN A 81 17.08 6.34 19.42
CA ASN A 81 16.99 7.13 20.64
C ASN A 81 17.86 6.51 21.73
N LEU A 82 19.05 7.08 21.92
CA LEU A 82 20.04 6.61 22.90
C LEU A 82 19.61 6.80 24.35
N LYS A 83 18.80 7.84 24.66
CA LYS A 83 18.31 8.10 26.02
C LYS A 83 17.20 7.13 26.41
N ALA A 84 16.20 7.00 25.54
CA ALA A 84 15.05 6.14 25.76
C ALA A 84 15.33 4.67 25.41
N ARG A 85 16.52 4.38 24.87
CA ARG A 85 16.97 2.99 24.65
C ARG A 85 16.07 2.24 23.65
N LYS A 86 15.65 2.96 22.60
CA LYS A 86 14.69 2.51 21.60
C LYS A 86 15.11 2.90 20.19
N VAL A 87 14.79 2.07 19.21
CA VAL A 87 14.77 2.41 17.79
C VAL A 87 13.34 2.81 17.44
N GLU A 88 13.19 3.98 16.84
CA GLU A 88 11.90 4.54 16.42
C GLU A 88 11.84 4.51 14.89
N LEU A 89 10.74 3.99 14.36
CA LEU A 89 10.47 3.86 12.93
C LEU A 89 9.19 4.62 12.61
N LYS A 90 9.14 5.31 11.47
CA LYS A 90 7.92 5.95 10.98
C LYS A 90 7.79 5.88 9.46
N THR A 91 6.57 5.81 8.97
CA THR A 91 6.30 5.90 7.53
C THR A 91 6.61 7.30 7.00
N ARG A 92 7.01 7.36 5.73
CA ARG A 92 7.22 8.58 4.95
C ARG A 92 6.15 8.67 3.86
N PRO A 93 5.93 9.85 3.26
CA PRO A 93 5.03 9.99 2.10
C PRO A 93 5.46 9.12 0.90
N GLU A 94 6.75 8.81 0.81
CA GLU A 94 7.35 7.95 -0.23
C GLU A 94 7.28 6.45 0.11
N THR A 95 6.82 6.07 1.32
CA THR A 95 6.70 4.66 1.68
C THR A 95 5.60 4.03 0.83
N PRO A 96 5.92 2.98 0.04
CA PRO A 96 4.96 2.40 -0.91
C PRO A 96 3.83 1.69 -0.19
N ASP A 97 4.10 1.04 0.96
CA ASP A 97 3.11 0.29 1.73
C ASP A 97 3.36 0.36 3.24
N THR A 98 2.30 0.27 4.03
CA THR A 98 2.39 0.21 5.51
C THR A 98 3.07 -1.08 5.99
N SER A 99 2.94 -2.18 5.25
CA SER A 99 3.58 -3.46 5.58
C SER A 99 5.11 -3.33 5.69
N ASN A 100 5.71 -2.40 4.93
CA ASN A 100 7.14 -2.09 5.03
C ASN A 100 7.56 -1.63 6.42
N LEU A 101 6.71 -0.88 7.14
CA LEU A 101 7.00 -0.46 8.51
C LEU A 101 7.12 -1.68 9.44
N GLN A 102 6.25 -2.68 9.23
CA GLN A 102 6.26 -3.91 10.01
C GLN A 102 7.48 -4.77 9.66
N LYS A 103 7.78 -4.97 8.37
CA LYS A 103 9.01 -5.67 7.93
C LYS A 103 10.27 -5.04 8.52
N CYS A 104 10.37 -3.70 8.51
CA CYS A 104 11.50 -2.98 9.11
C CYS A 104 11.57 -3.17 10.63
N ALA A 105 10.42 -3.22 11.32
CA ALA A 105 10.40 -3.49 12.75
C ALA A 105 10.88 -4.91 13.07
N ASP A 106 10.46 -5.89 12.28
CA ASP A 106 10.87 -7.30 12.42
C ASP A 106 12.36 -7.49 12.10
N PHE A 107 12.88 -6.79 11.09
CA PHE A 107 14.31 -6.72 10.79
C PHE A 107 15.12 -6.19 11.97
N VAL A 108 14.71 -5.05 12.55
CA VAL A 108 15.40 -4.48 13.72
C VAL A 108 15.27 -5.41 14.92
N GLN A 109 14.11 -6.03 15.12
CA GLN A 109 13.89 -7.00 16.19
C GLN A 109 14.78 -8.23 16.05
N ALA A 110 14.93 -8.79 14.84
CA ALA A 110 15.85 -9.89 14.56
C ALA A 110 17.29 -9.50 14.92
N PHE A 111 17.73 -8.29 14.54
CA PHE A 111 19.02 -7.78 15.00
C PHE A 111 19.11 -7.68 16.52
N MET A 112 18.05 -7.30 17.24
CA MET A 112 18.07 -7.29 18.72
C MET A 112 18.18 -8.70 19.31
N LEU A 113 17.63 -9.72 18.63
CA LEU A 113 17.72 -11.12 19.04
C LEU A 113 19.09 -11.76 18.76
N GLY A 114 19.98 -11.04 18.07
CA GLY A 114 21.36 -11.49 17.83
C GLY A 114 21.63 -12.03 16.43
N PHE A 115 20.68 -11.94 15.50
CA PHE A 115 20.93 -12.25 14.10
C PHE A 115 21.94 -11.29 13.49
N ASP A 116 22.72 -11.79 12.54
CA ASP A 116 23.63 -10.98 11.74
C ASP A 116 22.84 -10.11 10.76
N VAL A 117 23.39 -8.93 10.46
CA VAL A 117 22.77 -7.96 9.52
C VAL A 117 22.44 -8.58 8.16
N PRO A 118 23.35 -9.30 7.47
CA PRO A 118 23.03 -9.93 6.17
C PRO A 118 21.87 -10.93 6.26
N ASP A 119 21.78 -11.70 7.34
CA ASP A 119 20.70 -12.68 7.52
C ASP A 119 19.37 -11.99 7.77
N ALA A 120 19.38 -10.94 8.61
CA ALA A 120 18.19 -10.16 8.90
C ALA A 120 17.68 -9.42 7.65
N ILE A 121 18.55 -8.99 6.72
CA ILE A 121 18.17 -8.34 5.45
C ILE A 121 17.25 -9.24 4.62
N ALA A 122 17.31 -10.57 4.76
CA ALA A 122 16.39 -11.48 4.08
C ALA A 122 14.92 -11.17 4.40
N LEU A 123 14.62 -10.67 5.62
CA LEU A 123 13.26 -10.27 6.03
C LEU A 123 12.72 -9.07 5.23
N LEU A 124 13.61 -8.19 4.76
CA LEU A 124 13.22 -7.04 3.93
C LEU A 124 12.97 -7.47 2.48
N ARG A 125 13.65 -8.53 2.02
CA ARG A 125 13.57 -9.05 0.65
C ARG A 125 12.48 -10.08 0.43
N LEU A 126 11.97 -10.71 1.50
CA LEU A 126 10.85 -11.63 1.38
C LEU A 126 9.60 -10.84 0.97
N ASP A 127 9.29 -10.92 -0.32
CA ASP A 127 8.01 -10.49 -0.85
C ASP A 127 6.91 -11.46 -0.45
N GLU A 128 5.70 -10.91 -0.34
CA GLU A 128 4.60 -11.41 0.47
C GLU A 128 4.27 -12.91 0.30
N LEU A 129 4.44 -13.68 1.39
CA LEU A 129 3.87 -15.03 1.52
C LEU A 129 2.54 -15.03 2.29
N CYS A 130 1.90 -13.87 2.46
CA CYS A 130 0.60 -13.73 3.14
C CYS A 130 -0.40 -12.91 2.32
N GLY A 131 -0.59 -13.29 1.05
CA GLY A 131 -1.69 -12.80 0.19
C GLY A 131 -2.83 -13.82 -0.01
N ILE A 132 -2.98 -14.83 0.87
CA ILE A 132 -4.06 -15.82 0.76
C ILE A 132 -4.50 -16.30 2.15
N LEU A 133 -5.49 -15.61 2.73
CA LEU A 133 -6.78 -16.17 3.15
C LEU A 133 -7.79 -15.07 3.45
#